data_AF-A0A8K0NM78-F1
#
_entry.id   AF-A0A8K0NM78-F1
#
_cell.length_a   1.000
_cell.length_b   1.000
_cell.length_c   1.000
_cell.angle_alpha   90.00
_cell.angle_beta   90.00
_cell.angle_gamma   90.00
#
_symmetry.space_group_name_H-M   'P 1'
#
loop_
_entity.id
_entity.type
_entity.pdbx_description
1 polymer ?
#
loop_
_entity_poly.entity_id
_entity_poly.type
_entity_poly.pdbx_seq_one_letter_code
_entity_poly.pdbx_strand_id
1 'polypeptide(L)'
;MFYSLTQQIIRTDPVVYGINVALRKDNGHRLVASGYVTKYAHGQAGIVTGDGTGFLHMDGDLVALVEQGKNENMLTCGVSLNDEDEDNCTIVVHGSHRHSAAILATLREHGAANATAVTTTDFNKTWRKYLQPHFGSPTPVPCKKWGMRISQLGVVHGSTNKSTIERKVTFPWYICYGSDYEHSDIADTHTHAEQQANHSLCRPPTKEPSGKKPKATAPPILPWSISMTPRHALGQAIVAGIRYEHPQVVHEMDQLFSPDKAVFKHYVETTRANSLQQLRETWRRVLEIESRSFEDPSVSFANARQAQSQV
;
A
#
# COMPACT_ATOMS: atom_id res chain seq x y z
N MET A 1 12.54 -0.05 -1.38
CA MET A 1 12.74 1.10 -0.46
C MET A 1 11.45 1.29 0.33
N PHE A 2 11.56 1.49 1.64
CA PHE A 2 10.43 1.94 2.47
C PHE A 2 10.54 3.46 2.65
N TYR A 3 9.41 4.15 2.83
CA TYR A 3 9.38 5.60 3.13
C TYR A 3 10.03 6.51 2.07
N SER A 4 10.05 6.14 0.79
CA SER A 4 10.36 7.10 -0.28
C SER A 4 9.43 8.32 -0.19
N LEU A 5 9.88 9.51 -0.61
CA LEU A 5 9.05 10.71 -0.51
C LEU A 5 7.69 10.56 -1.23
N THR A 6 7.67 9.83 -2.35
CA THR A 6 6.42 9.48 -3.06
C THR A 6 5.48 8.63 -2.20
N GLN A 7 5.99 7.59 -1.51
CA GLN A 7 5.18 6.80 -0.57
C GLN A 7 4.65 7.67 0.57
N GLN A 8 5.48 8.56 1.11
CA GLN A 8 5.12 9.41 2.23
C GLN A 8 3.99 10.37 1.89
N ILE A 9 3.97 10.94 0.68
CA ILE A 9 2.90 11.85 0.23
C ILE A 9 1.62 11.10 -0.10
N ILE A 10 1.72 10.01 -0.86
CA ILE A 10 0.53 9.31 -1.34
C ILE A 10 -0.27 8.71 -0.19
N ARG A 11 0.41 8.16 0.82
CA ARG A 11 -0.28 7.55 1.98
C ARG A 11 -0.97 8.58 2.88
N THR A 12 -0.56 9.84 2.85
CA THR A 12 -1.17 10.93 3.63
C THR A 12 -2.07 11.81 2.78
N ASP A 13 -2.27 11.47 1.50
CA ASP A 13 -3.20 12.21 0.64
C ASP A 13 -4.63 12.05 1.19
N PRO A 14 -5.35 13.16 1.42
CA PRO A 14 -6.66 13.12 2.06
C PRO A 14 -7.69 12.36 1.23
N VAL A 15 -7.58 12.35 -0.10
CA VAL A 15 -8.51 11.61 -0.98
C VAL A 15 -8.22 10.11 -0.95
N VAL A 16 -6.94 9.71 -0.98
CA VAL A 16 -6.55 8.29 -0.83
C VAL A 16 -7.05 7.74 0.50
N TYR A 17 -6.82 8.48 1.59
CA TYR A 17 -7.33 8.13 2.91
C TYR A 17 -8.88 8.10 2.93
N GLY A 18 -9.54 9.15 2.45
CA GLY A 18 -10.99 9.29 2.53
C GLY A 18 -11.75 8.19 1.77
N ILE A 19 -11.23 7.80 0.60
CA ILE A 19 -11.80 6.67 -0.16
C ILE A 19 -11.61 5.35 0.60
N ASN A 20 -10.47 5.14 1.28
CA ASN A 20 -10.28 3.94 2.11
C ASN A 20 -11.29 3.91 3.26
N VAL A 21 -11.53 5.02 3.96
CA VAL A 21 -12.58 5.10 5.00
C VAL A 21 -13.96 4.78 4.41
N ALA A 22 -14.32 5.40 3.29
CA ALA A 22 -15.65 5.25 2.68
C ALA A 22 -15.94 3.84 2.13
N LEU A 23 -14.91 3.08 1.73
CA LEU A 23 -15.06 1.73 1.20
C LEU A 23 -15.00 0.64 2.27
N ARG A 24 -14.68 0.97 3.52
CA ARG A 24 -14.71 0.01 4.62
C ARG A 24 -16.14 -0.30 5.03
N LYS A 25 -16.39 -1.59 5.33
CA LYS A 25 -17.72 -2.05 5.75
C LYS A 25 -18.15 -1.50 7.12
N ASP A 26 -17.17 -1.26 8.00
CA ASP A 26 -17.38 -0.80 9.37
C ASP A 26 -17.32 0.72 9.52
N ASN A 27 -17.08 1.47 8.43
CA ASN A 27 -16.81 2.91 8.46
C ASN A 27 -15.68 3.32 9.43
N GLY A 28 -14.73 2.42 9.70
CA GLY A 28 -13.58 2.69 10.55
C GLY A 28 -12.72 3.81 9.98
N HIS A 29 -12.56 4.90 10.74
CA HIS A 29 -11.83 6.10 10.30
C HIS A 29 -10.49 6.31 10.99
N ARG A 30 -10.21 5.61 12.10
CA ARG A 30 -8.93 5.68 12.83
C ARG A 30 -7.83 4.90 12.11
N LEU A 31 -7.61 5.24 10.86
CA LEU A 31 -6.72 4.55 9.94
C LEU A 31 -5.31 5.14 10.04
N VAL A 32 -4.34 4.30 10.36
CA VAL A 32 -2.91 4.65 10.32
C VAL A 32 -2.29 3.96 9.11
N ALA A 33 -1.59 4.73 8.28
CA ALA A 33 -0.89 4.21 7.12
C ALA A 33 0.26 3.31 7.57
N SER A 34 0.38 2.11 7.02
CA SER A 34 1.56 1.28 7.24
C SER A 34 2.64 1.60 6.22
N GLY A 35 3.91 1.56 6.63
CA GLY A 35 5.04 1.64 5.70
C GLY A 35 5.13 0.41 4.83
N TYR A 36 4.48 0.36 3.67
CA TYR A 36 4.47 -0.84 2.82
C TYR A 36 5.26 -0.67 1.51
N VAL A 37 5.35 -1.74 0.74
CA VAL A 37 6.21 -1.82 -0.45
C VAL A 37 5.74 -0.91 -1.58
N THR A 38 6.69 -0.51 -2.42
CA THR A 38 6.45 -0.03 -3.78
C THR A 38 6.87 -1.12 -4.75
N LYS A 39 6.15 -1.24 -5.86
CA LYS A 39 6.52 -2.13 -6.95
C LYS A 39 7.07 -1.30 -8.10
N TYR A 40 8.22 -1.73 -8.58
CA TYR A 40 8.83 -1.30 -9.82
C TYR A 40 9.13 -2.57 -10.60
N ALA A 41 8.55 -2.69 -11.78
CA ALA A 41 8.86 -3.75 -12.73
C ALA A 41 9.36 -3.10 -14.02
N HIS A 42 10.55 -3.52 -14.45
CA HIS A 42 11.13 -3.09 -15.70
C HIS A 42 10.50 -3.86 -16.86
N GLY A 43 10.00 -3.12 -17.83
CA GLY A 43 9.52 -3.64 -19.10
C GLY A 43 9.74 -2.60 -20.17
N GLN A 44 9.94 -3.06 -21.40
CA GLN A 44 10.09 -2.19 -22.56
C GLN A 44 9.08 -2.63 -23.62
N ALA A 45 8.26 -1.68 -24.07
CA ALA A 45 7.23 -1.94 -25.07
C ALA A 45 7.87 -2.59 -26.31
N GLY A 46 7.35 -3.75 -26.71
CA GLY A 46 7.87 -4.51 -27.85
C GLY A 46 9.06 -5.44 -27.56
N ILE A 47 9.56 -5.51 -26.32
CA ILE A 47 10.65 -6.43 -25.93
C ILE A 47 10.15 -7.45 -24.91
N VAL A 48 10.35 -8.74 -25.20
CA VAL A 48 9.84 -9.90 -24.42
C VAL A 48 10.66 -10.19 -23.13
N THR A 49 11.70 -9.39 -22.85
CA THR A 49 12.66 -9.58 -21.74
C THR A 49 12.38 -8.65 -20.54
N GLY A 50 11.12 -8.41 -20.21
CA GLY A 50 10.75 -7.73 -18.96
C GLY A 50 10.85 -8.63 -17.73
N ASP A 51 10.70 -8.03 -16.56
CA ASP A 51 10.73 -8.75 -15.28
C ASP A 51 9.61 -9.80 -15.19
N GLY A 52 9.91 -10.95 -14.59
CA GLY A 52 8.91 -11.96 -14.23
C GLY A 52 8.08 -11.49 -13.05
N THR A 53 6.83 -11.13 -13.30
CA THR A 53 5.93 -10.53 -12.30
C THR A 53 4.82 -11.47 -11.85
N GLY A 54 4.65 -12.63 -12.50
CA GLY A 54 3.52 -13.54 -12.29
C GLY A 54 3.46 -14.16 -10.89
N PHE A 55 2.35 -13.95 -10.21
CA PHE A 55 1.96 -14.67 -8.99
C PHE A 55 0.44 -14.63 -8.84
N LEU A 56 -0.10 -15.47 -7.96
CA LEU A 56 -1.50 -15.42 -7.52
C LEU A 56 -1.54 -15.76 -6.02
N HIS A 57 -2.20 -14.94 -5.22
CA HIS A 57 -2.34 -15.13 -3.78
C HIS A 57 -3.57 -14.44 -3.20
N MET A 58 -3.75 -14.57 -1.88
CA MET A 58 -4.69 -13.79 -1.07
C MET A 58 -3.90 -13.13 0.06
N ASP A 59 -4.07 -11.83 0.29
CA ASP A 59 -3.21 -11.13 1.26
C ASP A 59 -3.47 -11.57 2.71
N GLY A 60 -4.74 -11.80 3.04
CA GLY A 60 -5.19 -12.24 4.36
C GLY A 60 -4.89 -13.72 4.65
N ASP A 61 -4.87 -14.07 5.94
CA ASP A 61 -4.97 -15.47 6.37
C ASP A 61 -6.43 -15.92 6.23
N LEU A 62 -6.66 -16.95 5.40
CA LEU A 62 -8.00 -17.46 5.12
C LEU A 62 -8.65 -18.14 6.34
N VAL A 63 -7.85 -18.81 7.19
CA VAL A 63 -8.35 -19.42 8.43
C VAL A 63 -8.79 -18.32 9.39
N ALA A 64 -7.95 -17.30 9.59
CA ALA A 64 -8.30 -16.16 10.46
C ALA A 64 -9.53 -15.40 9.94
N LEU A 65 -9.64 -15.23 8.62
CA LEU A 65 -10.79 -14.56 7.99
C LEU A 65 -12.09 -15.36 8.17
N VAL A 66 -12.06 -16.66 7.89
CA VAL A 66 -13.28 -17.49 7.87
C VAL A 66 -13.71 -17.92 9.27
N GLU A 67 -12.77 -18.33 10.12
CA GLU A 67 -13.09 -18.98 11.40
C GLU A 67 -13.03 -18.01 12.57
N GLN A 68 -12.25 -16.94 12.47
CA GLN A 68 -12.06 -15.96 13.55
C GLN A 68 -12.71 -14.61 13.26
N GLY A 69 -13.26 -14.41 12.04
CA GLY A 69 -13.82 -13.14 11.60
C GLY A 69 -12.79 -12.00 11.55
N LYS A 70 -11.50 -12.30 11.52
CA LYS A 70 -10.44 -11.30 11.58
C LYS A 70 -10.14 -10.72 10.20
N ASN A 71 -9.72 -9.46 10.17
CA ASN A 71 -9.27 -8.76 8.97
C ASN A 71 -10.36 -8.51 7.90
N GLU A 72 -11.65 -8.75 8.20
CA GLU A 72 -12.74 -8.63 7.22
C GLU A 72 -12.95 -7.20 6.68
N ASN A 73 -12.57 -6.19 7.49
CA ASN A 73 -12.72 -4.77 7.18
C ASN A 73 -11.45 -4.19 6.54
N MET A 74 -10.37 -4.96 6.49
CA MET A 74 -9.12 -4.49 5.93
C MET A 74 -9.20 -4.43 4.39
N LEU A 75 -8.74 -3.29 3.88
CA LEU A 75 -8.62 -3.02 2.47
C LEU A 75 -7.14 -3.02 2.07
N THR A 76 -6.90 -3.56 0.88
CA THR A 76 -5.66 -3.43 0.15
C THR A 76 -5.83 -2.27 -0.81
N CYS A 77 -4.80 -1.43 -0.93
CA CYS A 77 -4.85 -0.26 -1.80
C CYS A 77 -3.54 -0.16 -2.59
N GLY A 78 -3.67 0.09 -3.89
CA GLY A 78 -2.56 0.36 -4.80
C GLY A 78 -2.85 1.60 -5.65
N VAL A 79 -1.90 2.51 -5.74
CA VAL A 79 -1.95 3.70 -6.59
C VAL A 79 -0.91 3.56 -7.70
N SER A 80 -1.37 3.59 -8.95
CA SER A 80 -0.49 3.47 -10.11
C SER A 80 0.16 4.82 -10.42
N LEU A 81 1.48 4.83 -10.62
CA LEU A 81 2.27 6.04 -10.92
C LEU A 81 2.49 6.21 -12.43
N ASN A 82 2.14 5.21 -13.22
CA ASN A 82 2.10 5.19 -14.67
C ASN A 82 0.88 4.37 -15.14
N ASP A 83 0.60 4.40 -16.44
CA ASP A 83 -0.50 3.62 -17.02
C ASP A 83 -0.14 2.14 -17.05
N GLU A 84 -1.02 1.29 -16.52
CA GLU A 84 -0.97 -0.15 -16.73
C GLU A 84 -1.74 -0.55 -18.01
N ASP A 85 -1.43 -1.74 -18.55
CA ASP A 85 -2.16 -2.37 -19.66
C ASP A 85 -2.62 -3.79 -19.27
N GLU A 86 -3.39 -4.44 -20.15
CA GLU A 86 -3.96 -5.78 -19.92
C GLU A 86 -2.89 -6.87 -19.72
N ASP A 87 -1.68 -6.68 -20.26
CA ASP A 87 -0.57 -7.62 -20.17
C ASP A 87 0.40 -7.31 -19.03
N ASN A 88 0.28 -6.13 -18.40
CA ASN A 88 1.13 -5.64 -17.32
C ASN A 88 0.33 -4.89 -16.26
N CYS A 89 -0.55 -5.61 -15.59
CA CYS A 89 -1.36 -5.09 -14.50
C CYS A 89 -1.56 -6.12 -13.38
N THR A 90 -2.45 -5.81 -12.46
CA THR A 90 -2.93 -6.79 -11.50
C THR A 90 -4.06 -7.60 -12.12
N ILE A 91 -4.01 -8.91 -11.89
CA ILE A 91 -5.11 -9.81 -12.18
C ILE A 91 -5.92 -10.04 -10.91
N VAL A 92 -7.23 -10.20 -11.01
CA VAL A 92 -8.12 -10.50 -9.88
C VAL A 92 -9.09 -11.59 -10.23
N VAL A 93 -9.53 -12.36 -9.24
CA VAL A 93 -10.70 -13.23 -9.35
C VAL A 93 -11.88 -12.44 -8.79
N HIS A 94 -12.72 -11.92 -9.69
CA HIS A 94 -13.88 -11.13 -9.29
C HIS A 94 -14.81 -11.93 -8.38
N GLY A 95 -15.25 -11.31 -7.28
CA GLY A 95 -16.20 -11.91 -6.34
C GLY A 95 -15.62 -12.95 -5.38
N SER A 96 -14.35 -13.35 -5.50
CA SER A 96 -13.78 -14.45 -4.66
C SER A 96 -13.87 -14.19 -3.15
N HIS A 97 -13.85 -12.93 -2.72
CA HIS A 97 -14.01 -12.51 -1.32
C HIS A 97 -15.35 -12.93 -0.70
N ARG A 98 -16.38 -13.21 -1.52
CA ARG A 98 -17.68 -13.71 -1.06
C ARG A 98 -17.68 -15.23 -0.83
N HIS A 99 -16.62 -15.90 -1.28
CA HIS A 99 -16.50 -17.36 -1.26
C HIS A 99 -15.36 -17.85 -0.37
N SER A 100 -14.82 -17.01 0.53
CA SER A 100 -13.69 -17.36 1.39
C SER A 100 -13.88 -18.69 2.16
N ALA A 101 -15.08 -18.94 2.70
CA ALA A 101 -15.38 -20.20 3.40
C ALA A 101 -15.36 -21.43 2.47
N ALA A 102 -15.96 -21.31 1.28
CA ALA A 102 -15.97 -22.39 0.30
C ALA A 102 -14.55 -22.66 -0.25
N ILE A 103 -13.78 -21.61 -0.52
CA ILE A 103 -12.38 -21.71 -0.92
C ILE A 103 -11.57 -22.45 0.15
N LEU A 104 -11.75 -22.13 1.44
CA LEU A 104 -11.06 -22.81 2.53
C LEU A 104 -11.42 -24.30 2.61
N ALA A 105 -12.70 -24.64 2.46
CA ALA A 105 -13.18 -26.01 2.46
C ALA A 105 -12.54 -26.84 1.33
N THR A 106 -12.58 -26.34 0.09
CA THR A 106 -11.96 -27.02 -1.06
C THR A 106 -10.45 -27.21 -0.88
N LEU A 107 -9.75 -26.25 -0.28
CA LEU A 107 -8.33 -26.40 0.02
C LEU A 107 -8.05 -27.50 1.05
N ARG A 108 -8.89 -27.62 2.08
CA ARG A 108 -8.75 -28.68 3.09
C ARG A 108 -9.02 -30.06 2.50
N GLU A 109 -10.07 -30.18 1.68
CA GLU A 109 -10.39 -31.43 0.97
C GLU A 109 -9.24 -31.95 0.10
N HIS A 110 -8.48 -31.03 -0.50
CA HIS A 110 -7.33 -31.37 -1.35
C HIS A 110 -5.97 -31.32 -0.62
N GLY A 111 -5.95 -31.23 0.71
CA GLY A 111 -4.72 -31.22 1.52
C GLY A 111 -3.80 -30.02 1.27
N ALA A 112 -4.35 -28.92 0.72
CA ALA A 112 -3.62 -27.70 0.37
C ALA A 112 -3.73 -26.60 1.44
N ALA A 113 -4.46 -26.84 2.52
CA ALA A 113 -4.56 -25.98 3.71
C ALA A 113 -3.98 -26.70 4.92
N ASN A 114 -3.25 -25.97 5.78
CA ASN A 114 -2.89 -26.47 7.10
C ASN A 114 -3.90 -25.98 8.15
N ALA A 115 -3.84 -26.53 9.37
CA ALA A 115 -4.83 -26.28 10.40
C ALA A 115 -4.82 -24.84 10.97
N THR A 116 -3.69 -24.14 10.89
CA THR A 116 -3.48 -22.86 11.59
C THR A 116 -3.43 -21.65 10.68
N ALA A 117 -3.17 -21.85 9.38
CA ALA A 117 -3.08 -20.82 8.37
C ALA A 117 -3.22 -21.41 6.95
N VAL A 118 -3.79 -20.64 6.03
CA VAL A 118 -3.54 -20.90 4.60
C VAL A 118 -2.56 -19.87 4.10
N THR A 119 -1.30 -20.28 3.93
CA THR A 119 -0.33 -19.49 3.18
C THR A 119 -0.71 -19.56 1.70
N THR A 120 -1.48 -18.60 1.25
CA THR A 120 -1.85 -18.42 -0.17
C THR A 120 -0.71 -17.84 -1.00
N THR A 121 0.53 -17.77 -0.49
CA THR A 121 1.65 -17.39 -1.35
C THR A 121 1.88 -18.50 -2.38
N ASP A 122 1.91 -18.14 -3.66
CA ASP A 122 2.13 -19.06 -4.79
C ASP A 122 0.95 -20.03 -5.03
N PHE A 123 -0.26 -19.49 -4.92
CA PHE A 123 -1.52 -20.20 -5.04
C PHE A 123 -1.89 -20.57 -6.47
N ASN A 124 -1.08 -20.23 -7.47
CA ASN A 124 -1.47 -20.28 -8.88
C ASN A 124 -1.77 -21.71 -9.35
N LYS A 125 -0.91 -22.68 -9.00
CA LYS A 125 -1.11 -24.10 -9.34
C LYS A 125 -2.37 -24.66 -8.67
N THR A 126 -2.52 -24.42 -7.38
CA THR A 126 -3.68 -24.86 -6.58
C THR A 126 -4.97 -24.24 -7.10
N TRP A 127 -4.94 -22.93 -7.40
CA TRP A 127 -6.09 -22.21 -7.94
C TRP A 127 -6.55 -22.81 -9.26
N ARG A 128 -5.65 -22.90 -10.24
CA ARG A 128 -5.98 -23.45 -11.57
C ARG A 128 -6.54 -24.85 -11.50
N LYS A 129 -5.99 -25.70 -10.63
CA LYS A 129 -6.38 -27.11 -10.53
C LYS A 129 -7.71 -27.33 -9.81
N TYR A 130 -7.92 -26.64 -8.68
CA TYR A 130 -9.01 -26.99 -7.76
C TYR A 130 -10.06 -25.89 -7.57
N LEU A 131 -9.74 -24.63 -7.84
CA LEU A 131 -10.60 -23.50 -7.46
C LEU A 131 -11.19 -22.78 -8.69
N GLN A 132 -10.40 -22.64 -9.75
CA GLN A 132 -10.82 -21.96 -10.98
C GLN A 132 -12.11 -22.51 -11.60
N PRO A 133 -12.38 -23.83 -11.63
CA PRO A 133 -13.64 -24.37 -12.15
C PRO A 133 -14.88 -23.92 -11.36
N HIS A 134 -14.71 -23.57 -10.09
CA HIS A 134 -15.81 -23.21 -9.18
C HIS A 134 -15.95 -21.70 -8.98
N PHE A 135 -14.83 -20.97 -8.99
CA PHE A 135 -14.77 -19.57 -8.58
C PHE A 135 -14.31 -18.62 -9.69
N GLY A 136 -13.97 -19.15 -10.87
CA GLY A 136 -13.62 -18.36 -12.05
C GLY A 136 -12.12 -18.14 -12.25
N SER A 137 -11.79 -17.61 -13.43
CA SER A 137 -10.43 -17.30 -13.85
C SER A 137 -9.99 -15.91 -13.37
N PRO A 138 -8.70 -15.71 -13.05
CA PRO A 138 -8.16 -14.38 -12.86
C PRO A 138 -8.27 -13.56 -14.16
N THR A 139 -8.77 -12.33 -14.07
CA THR A 139 -8.88 -11.39 -15.18
C THR A 139 -8.01 -10.16 -14.93
N PRO A 140 -7.38 -9.58 -15.96
CA PRO A 140 -6.60 -8.37 -15.79
C PRO A 140 -7.48 -7.15 -15.47
N VAL A 141 -6.92 -6.24 -14.67
CA VAL A 141 -7.58 -5.01 -14.20
C VAL A 141 -6.58 -3.86 -14.26
N PRO A 142 -6.29 -3.33 -15.46
CA PRO A 142 -5.34 -2.25 -15.63
C PRO A 142 -5.81 -0.98 -14.93
N CYS A 143 -4.90 -0.37 -14.19
CA CYS A 143 -5.11 0.89 -13.53
C CYS A 143 -4.34 2.00 -14.27
N LYS A 144 -5.05 3.06 -14.68
CA LYS A 144 -4.43 4.23 -15.31
C LYS A 144 -3.53 4.98 -14.34
N LYS A 145 -2.64 5.81 -14.88
CA LYS A 145 -1.78 6.69 -14.09
C LYS A 145 -2.61 7.52 -13.11
N TRP A 146 -2.20 7.52 -11.84
CA TRP A 146 -2.90 8.11 -10.69
C TRP A 146 -4.23 7.46 -10.32
N GLY A 147 -4.63 6.42 -11.04
CA GLY A 147 -5.73 5.56 -10.65
C GLY A 147 -5.40 4.78 -9.39
N MET A 148 -6.45 4.39 -8.68
CA MET A 148 -6.36 3.64 -7.45
C MET A 148 -7.16 2.34 -7.58
N ARG A 149 -6.53 1.23 -7.20
CA ARG A 149 -7.18 -0.08 -7.07
C ARG A 149 -7.32 -0.39 -5.59
N ILE A 150 -8.55 -0.69 -5.17
CA ILE A 150 -8.87 -1.10 -3.81
C ILE A 150 -9.56 -2.45 -3.85
N SER A 151 -9.13 -3.37 -2.99
CA SER A 151 -9.71 -4.70 -2.86
C SER A 151 -9.79 -5.13 -1.41
N GLN A 152 -10.81 -5.89 -1.04
CA GLN A 152 -10.85 -6.56 0.25
C GLN A 152 -9.73 -7.62 0.33
N LEU A 153 -9.19 -7.89 1.51
CA LEU A 153 -8.15 -8.92 1.70
C LEU A 153 -8.54 -10.30 1.18
N GLY A 154 -9.82 -10.66 1.21
CA GLY A 154 -10.35 -11.94 0.73
C GLY A 154 -10.38 -12.08 -0.79
N VAL A 155 -10.02 -11.03 -1.54
CA VAL A 155 -9.92 -11.10 -3.00
C VAL A 155 -8.64 -11.82 -3.40
N VAL A 156 -8.79 -12.90 -4.17
CA VAL A 156 -7.66 -13.58 -4.81
C VAL A 156 -7.20 -12.72 -5.96
N HIS A 157 -5.92 -12.39 -5.95
CA HIS A 157 -5.34 -11.48 -6.93
C HIS A 157 -3.87 -11.81 -7.17
N GLY A 158 -3.31 -11.16 -8.18
CA GLY A 158 -1.99 -11.47 -8.68
C GLY A 158 -1.38 -10.34 -9.47
N SER A 159 -0.43 -10.71 -10.32
CA SER A 159 0.04 -9.89 -11.42
C SER A 159 0.06 -10.73 -12.67
N THR A 160 -0.04 -10.09 -13.83
CA THR A 160 0.28 -10.72 -15.11
C THR A 160 1.72 -11.27 -15.09
N ASN A 161 2.04 -12.19 -16.00
CA ASN A 161 3.25 -13.01 -15.87
C ASN A 161 4.56 -12.25 -16.11
N LYS A 162 4.53 -11.22 -16.96
CA LYS A 162 5.71 -10.47 -17.38
C LYS A 162 5.38 -8.99 -17.49
N SER A 163 6.35 -8.14 -17.22
CA SER A 163 6.24 -6.70 -17.46
C SER A 163 6.46 -6.38 -18.94
N THR A 164 5.41 -6.03 -19.69
CA THR A 164 5.51 -5.60 -21.10
C THR A 164 5.91 -4.12 -21.24
N ILE A 165 5.61 -3.33 -20.21
CA ILE A 165 5.94 -1.91 -20.10
C ILE A 165 6.54 -1.63 -18.72
N GLU A 166 7.05 -0.43 -18.47
CA GLU A 166 7.43 -0.03 -17.12
C GLU A 166 6.17 0.01 -16.24
N ARG A 167 6.21 -0.58 -15.04
CA ARG A 167 5.09 -0.53 -14.08
C ARG A 167 5.55 -0.04 -12.71
N LYS A 168 4.97 1.06 -12.25
CA LYS A 168 5.26 1.70 -10.96
C LYS A 168 3.98 1.81 -10.15
N VAL A 169 3.93 1.12 -9.00
CA VAL A 169 2.76 1.13 -8.11
C VAL A 169 3.22 1.34 -6.67
N THR A 170 2.54 2.22 -5.95
CA THR A 170 2.70 2.35 -4.49
C THR A 170 1.50 1.73 -3.78
N PHE A 171 1.71 1.13 -2.61
CA PHE A 171 0.65 0.46 -1.86
C PHE A 171 0.40 1.15 -0.52
N PRO A 172 -0.40 2.24 -0.47
CA PRO A 172 -0.74 2.91 0.77
C PRO A 172 -1.79 2.08 1.52
N TRP A 173 -1.33 1.17 2.36
CA TRP A 173 -2.22 0.35 3.18
C TRP A 173 -2.47 1.00 4.53
N TYR A 174 -3.65 0.76 5.08
CA TYR A 174 -4.06 1.34 6.34
C TYR A 174 -4.52 0.28 7.33
N ILE A 175 -4.21 0.51 8.60
CA ILE A 175 -4.59 -0.31 9.75
C ILE A 175 -5.56 0.52 10.60
N CYS A 176 -6.71 -0.03 10.96
CA CYS A 176 -7.66 0.67 11.80
C CYS A 176 -7.38 0.36 13.27
N TYR A 177 -7.29 1.39 14.10
CA TYR A 177 -7.13 1.24 15.54
C TYR A 177 -8.45 1.47 16.28
N GLY A 178 -8.63 0.75 17.38
CA GLY A 178 -9.66 1.03 18.38
C GLY A 178 -9.43 2.39 19.05
N SER A 179 -10.39 2.81 19.87
CA SER A 179 -10.27 4.05 20.65
C SER A 179 -9.16 4.02 21.71
N ASP A 180 -8.67 2.82 22.06
CA ASP A 180 -7.57 2.64 22.97
C ASP A 180 -6.19 2.84 22.32
N TYR A 181 -6.11 2.84 20.97
CA TYR A 181 -4.87 2.88 20.19
C TYR A 181 -3.89 1.73 20.44
N GLU A 182 -4.29 0.73 21.23
CA GLU A 182 -3.49 -0.44 21.55
C GLU A 182 -3.90 -1.62 20.65
N HIS A 183 -5.19 -1.74 20.36
CA HIS A 183 -5.73 -2.83 19.56
C HIS A 183 -6.07 -2.35 18.15
N SER A 184 -5.67 -3.14 17.16
CA SER A 184 -6.05 -2.93 15.76
C SER A 184 -7.06 -3.98 15.31
N ASP A 185 -7.76 -3.72 14.20
CA ASP A 185 -8.68 -4.67 13.56
C ASP A 185 -7.98 -5.84 12.87
N ILE A 186 -6.64 -5.88 12.91
CA ILE A 186 -5.80 -6.92 12.34
C ILE A 186 -4.99 -7.57 13.46
N ALA A 187 -4.98 -8.90 13.49
CA ALA A 187 -4.16 -9.64 14.44
C ALA A 187 -2.67 -9.46 14.14
N ASP A 188 -1.88 -9.39 15.21
CA ASP A 188 -0.43 -9.42 15.16
C ASP A 188 0.24 -8.32 14.33
N THR A 189 -0.39 -7.16 14.14
CA THR A 189 0.25 -5.98 13.52
C THR A 189 1.09 -5.18 14.51
N HIS A 190 1.64 -4.05 14.05
CA HIS A 190 2.24 -3.07 14.94
C HIS A 190 1.20 -2.38 15.82
N THR A 191 1.62 -1.97 17.01
CA THR A 191 0.86 -1.01 17.82
C THR A 191 0.92 0.39 17.21
N HIS A 192 0.08 1.31 17.68
CA HIS A 192 0.12 2.70 17.21
C HIS A 192 1.50 3.35 17.50
N ALA A 193 2.08 3.09 18.67
CA ALA A 193 3.40 3.61 19.04
C ALA A 193 4.52 3.06 18.15
N GLU A 194 4.44 1.78 17.79
CA GLU A 194 5.39 1.18 16.83
C GLU A 194 5.25 1.79 15.43
N GLN A 195 4.03 2.07 14.95
CA GLN A 195 3.83 2.78 13.69
C GLN A 195 4.44 4.18 13.73
N GLN A 196 4.17 4.94 14.80
CA GLN A 196 4.74 6.28 14.99
C GLN A 196 6.27 6.27 14.94
N ALA A 197 6.91 5.30 15.60
CA ALA A 197 8.36 5.12 15.57
C ALA A 197 8.84 4.77 14.15
N ASN A 198 8.13 3.91 13.43
CA ASN A 198 8.48 3.56 12.06
C ASN A 198 8.38 4.76 11.11
N HIS A 199 7.35 5.59 11.25
CA HIS A 199 7.19 6.82 10.45
C HIS A 199 8.24 7.87 10.75
N SER A 200 8.48 8.17 12.03
CA SER A 200 9.42 9.23 12.44
C SER A 200 10.86 8.90 12.08
N LEU A 201 11.23 7.62 12.16
CA LEU A 201 12.60 7.15 11.93
C LEU A 201 12.81 6.53 10.55
N CYS A 202 11.79 6.55 9.68
CA CYS A 202 11.79 5.86 8.38
C CYS A 202 12.23 4.39 8.49
N ARG A 203 11.93 3.74 9.62
CA ARG A 203 12.35 2.36 9.88
C ARG A 203 11.48 1.39 9.09
N PRO A 204 12.08 0.47 8.32
CA PRO A 204 11.34 -0.63 7.72
C PRO A 204 10.51 -1.35 8.79
N PRO A 205 9.21 -1.59 8.53
CA PRO A 205 8.37 -2.24 9.53
C PRO A 205 8.83 -3.69 9.74
N THR A 206 8.73 -4.17 10.98
CA THR A 206 9.07 -5.56 11.34
C THR A 206 7.97 -6.57 11.01
N LYS A 207 6.81 -6.08 10.57
CA LYS A 207 5.59 -6.81 10.22
C LYS A 207 4.97 -6.14 8.99
N GLU A 208 4.46 -6.92 8.06
CA GLU A 208 3.63 -6.43 6.98
C GLU A 208 2.26 -5.98 7.54
N PRO A 209 1.52 -5.14 6.81
CA PRO A 209 0.21 -4.68 7.26
C PRO A 209 -0.77 -5.84 7.53
N SER A 210 -0.58 -6.98 6.88
CA SER A 210 -1.36 -8.21 7.08
C SER A 210 -0.95 -9.02 8.33
N GLY A 211 -0.02 -8.52 9.15
CA GLY A 211 0.52 -9.18 10.35
C GLY A 211 1.67 -10.15 10.09
N LYS A 212 1.94 -10.49 8.82
CA LYS A 212 3.01 -11.43 8.42
C LYS A 212 4.39 -10.80 8.61
N LYS A 213 5.43 -11.61 8.83
CA LYS A 213 6.82 -11.10 8.77
C LYS A 213 7.19 -10.72 7.33
N PRO A 214 7.88 -9.59 7.10
CA PRO A 214 8.38 -9.24 5.78
C PRO A 214 9.31 -10.32 5.24
N LYS A 215 9.13 -10.71 3.98
CA LYS A 215 9.95 -11.76 3.34
C LYS A 215 11.33 -11.27 2.91
N ALA A 216 11.47 -9.98 2.63
CA ALA A 216 12.72 -9.38 2.22
C ALA A 216 13.46 -8.81 3.43
N THR A 217 14.79 -8.95 3.42
CA THR A 217 15.64 -8.23 4.38
C THR A 217 15.38 -6.74 4.26
N ALA A 218 15.14 -6.10 5.40
CA ALA A 218 14.98 -4.65 5.46
C ALA A 218 16.24 -3.98 4.86
N PRO A 219 16.09 -3.05 3.89
CA PRO A 219 17.23 -2.31 3.40
C PRO A 219 17.83 -1.47 4.54
N PRO A 220 19.14 -1.17 4.50
CA PRO A 220 19.75 -0.26 5.45
C PRO A 220 19.05 1.10 5.39
N ILE A 221 18.93 1.75 6.55
CA ILE A 221 18.45 3.13 6.62
C ILE A 221 19.55 4.02 6.05
N LEU A 222 19.25 4.70 4.95
CA LEU A 222 20.19 5.59 4.30
C LEU A 222 20.24 6.93 5.07
N PRO A 223 21.39 7.62 5.15
CA PRO A 223 21.50 8.92 5.83
C PRO A 223 20.50 9.97 5.33
N TRP A 224 20.11 9.89 4.06
CA TRP A 224 19.13 10.77 3.43
C TRP A 224 17.68 10.25 3.50
N SER A 225 17.39 9.28 4.38
CA SER A 225 16.02 8.81 4.65
C SER A 225 15.27 9.79 5.54
N ILE A 226 14.79 10.89 4.96
CA ILE A 226 14.13 11.97 5.71
C ILE A 226 12.64 11.68 5.88
N SER A 227 12.16 11.70 7.12
CA SER A 227 10.73 11.63 7.42
C SER A 227 10.05 12.96 7.10
N MET A 228 8.91 12.88 6.42
CA MET A 228 8.13 14.02 5.98
C MET A 228 6.84 14.09 6.79
N THR A 229 6.91 14.72 7.98
CA THR A 229 5.75 14.90 8.87
C THR A 229 4.70 15.81 8.22
N PRO A 230 3.47 15.35 7.95
CA PRO A 230 2.47 16.16 7.27
C PRO A 230 2.16 17.48 8.00
N ARG A 231 1.95 18.55 7.24
CA ARG A 231 1.64 19.88 7.81
C ARG A 231 0.18 20.04 8.27
N HIS A 232 -0.68 19.12 7.86
CA HIS A 232 -2.11 19.11 8.22
C HIS A 232 -2.37 18.02 9.27
N ALA A 233 -3.32 18.26 10.17
CA ALA A 233 -3.57 17.44 11.35
C ALA A 233 -4.03 16.02 10.98
N LEU A 234 -4.92 15.87 9.99
CA LEU A 234 -5.35 14.55 9.54
C LEU A 234 -4.17 13.72 9.02
N GLY A 235 -3.26 14.34 8.28
CA GLY A 235 -2.05 13.69 7.79
C GLY A 235 -1.16 13.22 8.93
N GLN A 236 -1.02 14.03 9.98
CA GLN A 236 -0.28 13.64 11.18
C GLN A 236 -0.94 12.45 11.89
N ALA A 237 -2.28 12.41 11.97
CA ALA A 237 -3.00 11.28 12.52
C ALA A 237 -2.82 10.00 11.68
N ILE A 238 -2.85 10.13 10.35
CA ILE A 238 -2.59 9.03 9.41
C ILE A 238 -1.20 8.40 9.61
N VAL A 239 -0.20 9.16 10.06
CA VAL A 239 1.15 8.64 10.36
C VAL A 239 1.40 8.43 11.86
N ALA A 240 0.33 8.28 12.65
CA ALA A 240 0.39 8.07 14.09
C ALA A 240 1.12 9.16 14.89
N GLY A 241 1.26 10.36 14.33
CA GLY A 241 1.91 11.50 14.99
C GLY A 241 1.04 12.15 16.07
N ILE A 242 -0.27 12.17 15.85
CA ILE A 242 -1.30 12.62 16.81
C ILE A 242 -2.50 11.67 16.76
N ARG A 243 -3.40 11.75 17.74
CA ARG A 243 -4.62 10.94 17.78
C ARG A 243 -5.77 11.58 16.99
N TYR A 244 -6.75 10.78 16.60
CA TYR A 244 -7.92 11.24 15.84
C TYR A 244 -8.88 12.09 16.67
N GLU A 245 -8.85 11.95 18.00
CA GLU A 245 -9.63 12.80 18.91
C GLU A 245 -9.06 14.22 19.02
N HIS A 246 -7.90 14.51 18.43
CA HIS A 246 -7.35 15.85 18.42
C HIS A 246 -8.32 16.80 17.66
N PRO A 247 -8.71 17.96 18.23
CA PRO A 247 -9.76 18.81 17.65
C PRO A 247 -9.51 19.24 16.20
N GLN A 248 -8.25 19.49 15.83
CA GLN A 248 -7.89 19.81 14.44
C GLN A 248 -8.06 18.63 13.48
N VAL A 249 -7.87 17.39 13.95
CA VAL A 249 -8.13 16.20 13.12
C VAL A 249 -9.63 16.08 12.86
N VAL A 250 -10.45 16.25 13.91
CA VAL A 250 -11.91 16.26 13.77
C VAL A 250 -12.36 17.34 12.79
N HIS A 251 -11.84 18.56 12.92
CA HIS A 251 -12.17 19.65 12.01
C HIS A 251 -11.81 19.33 10.55
N GLU A 252 -10.61 18.80 10.30
CA GLU A 252 -10.20 18.42 8.94
C GLU A 252 -11.01 17.24 8.38
N MET A 253 -11.42 16.30 9.24
CA MET A 253 -12.32 15.21 8.86
C MET A 253 -13.69 15.75 8.41
N ASP A 254 -14.26 16.72 9.13
CA ASP A 254 -15.52 17.37 8.76
C ASP A 254 -15.42 18.07 7.40
N GLN A 255 -14.26 18.63 7.07
CA GLN A 255 -14.01 19.24 5.76
C GLN A 255 -13.86 18.17 4.67
N LEU A 256 -13.13 17.09 4.93
CA LEU A 256 -12.91 15.99 3.99
C LEU A 256 -14.21 15.24 3.64
N PHE A 257 -15.09 15.02 4.61
CA PHE A 257 -16.36 14.34 4.41
C PHE A 257 -17.55 15.31 4.30
N SER A 258 -17.27 16.60 4.06
CA SER A 258 -18.30 17.61 3.93
C SER A 258 -19.22 17.30 2.74
N PRO A 259 -20.55 17.42 2.91
CA PRO A 259 -21.47 17.38 1.78
C PRO A 259 -21.32 18.61 0.87
N ASP A 260 -20.72 19.70 1.36
CA ASP A 260 -20.38 20.86 0.55
C ASP A 260 -19.13 20.58 -0.28
N LYS A 261 -19.33 20.44 -1.60
CA LYS A 261 -18.27 20.19 -2.56
C LYS A 261 -17.21 21.29 -2.60
N ALA A 262 -17.57 22.54 -2.30
CA ALA A 262 -16.61 23.64 -2.27
C ALA A 262 -15.67 23.52 -1.06
N VAL A 263 -16.20 23.16 0.11
CA VAL A 263 -15.41 22.89 1.33
C VAL A 263 -14.46 21.72 1.10
N PHE A 264 -14.98 20.59 0.62
CA PHE A 264 -14.16 19.41 0.27
C PHE A 264 -13.04 19.77 -0.71
N LYS A 265 -13.38 20.43 -1.82
CA LYS A 265 -12.42 20.77 -2.87
C LYS A 265 -11.34 21.71 -2.33
N HIS A 266 -11.72 22.74 -1.59
CA HIS A 266 -10.78 23.69 -1.01
C HIS A 266 -9.80 23.01 -0.03
N TYR A 267 -10.31 22.12 0.83
CA TYR A 267 -9.47 21.34 1.76
C TYR A 267 -8.46 20.46 1.02
N VAL A 268 -8.91 19.71 0.01
CA VAL A 268 -8.04 18.81 -0.77
C VAL A 268 -6.98 19.60 -1.54
N GLU A 269 -7.35 20.68 -2.22
CA GLU A 269 -6.42 21.51 -3.01
C GLU A 269 -5.37 22.16 -2.12
N THR A 270 -5.78 22.76 -1.00
CA THR A 270 -4.87 23.38 -0.03
C THR A 270 -3.91 22.35 0.56
N THR A 271 -4.43 21.19 0.97
CA THR A 271 -3.62 20.11 1.53
C THR A 271 -2.59 19.59 0.53
N ARG A 272 -2.99 19.36 -0.72
CA ARG A 272 -2.08 18.90 -1.78
C ARG A 272 -1.02 19.95 -2.14
N ALA A 273 -1.39 21.23 -2.17
CA ALA A 273 -0.43 22.31 -2.40
C ALA A 273 0.65 22.37 -1.30
N ASN A 274 0.24 22.25 -0.03
CA ASN A 274 1.15 22.20 1.11
C ASN A 274 2.06 20.97 1.06
N SER A 275 1.51 19.79 0.76
CA SER A 275 2.30 18.55 0.61
C SER A 275 3.31 18.63 -0.54
N LEU A 276 2.95 19.27 -1.66
CA LEU A 276 3.87 19.49 -2.77
C LEU A 276 5.00 20.46 -2.42
N GLN A 277 4.70 21.53 -1.69
CA GLN A 277 5.74 22.44 -1.19
C GLN A 277 6.70 21.69 -0.26
N GLN A 278 6.15 20.92 0.69
CA GLN A 278 6.94 20.11 1.60
C GLN A 278 7.81 19.09 0.86
N LEU A 279 7.27 18.41 -0.16
CA LEU A 279 8.03 17.49 -1.02
C LEU A 279 9.27 18.17 -1.60
N ARG A 280 9.08 19.37 -2.19
CA ARG A 280 10.16 20.11 -2.85
C ARG A 280 11.25 20.51 -1.85
N GLU A 281 10.86 20.97 -0.67
CA GLU A 281 11.80 21.32 0.40
C GLU A 281 12.57 20.08 0.89
N THR A 282 11.87 18.99 1.19
CA THR A 282 12.49 17.73 1.65
C THR A 282 13.38 17.13 0.58
N TRP A 283 12.98 17.16 -0.70
CA TRP A 283 13.79 16.66 -1.80
C TRP A 283 15.12 17.41 -1.94
N ARG A 284 15.12 18.74 -1.78
CA ARG A 284 16.37 19.52 -1.77
C ARG A 284 17.30 19.08 -0.63
N ARG A 285 16.74 18.82 0.56
CA ARG A 285 17.51 18.31 1.71
C ARG A 285 18.05 16.90 1.46
N VAL A 286 17.26 16.03 0.84
CA VAL A 286 17.70 14.69 0.43
C VAL A 286 18.92 14.81 -0.47
N LEU A 287 18.86 15.64 -1.52
CA LEU A 287 19.99 15.87 -2.43
C LEU A 287 21.23 16.43 -1.72
N GLU A 288 21.04 17.39 -0.81
CA GLU A 288 22.15 17.99 -0.04
C GLU A 288 22.86 16.97 0.88
N ILE A 289 22.09 16.14 1.60
CA ILE A 289 22.64 15.13 2.50
C ILE A 289 23.30 14.01 1.70
N GLU A 290 22.64 13.58 0.62
CA GLU A 290 23.11 12.51 -0.23
C GLU A 290 24.41 12.88 -0.94
N SER A 291 24.54 14.10 -1.48
CA SER A 291 25.79 14.57 -2.11
C SER A 291 26.98 14.64 -1.15
N ARG A 292 26.72 14.80 0.16
CA ARG A 292 27.76 14.78 1.21
C ARG A 292 28.10 13.36 1.68
N SER A 293 27.24 12.39 1.37
CA SER A 293 27.36 11.01 1.88
C SER A 293 28.17 10.10 0.94
N PHE A 294 28.40 10.51 -0.31
CA PHE A 294 29.22 9.76 -1.25
C PHE A 294 30.65 10.31 -1.33
N GLU A 295 31.64 9.43 -1.29
CA GLU A 295 33.05 9.79 -1.52
C GLU A 295 33.33 10.16 -2.99
N ASP A 296 32.62 9.53 -3.93
CA ASP A 296 32.60 9.88 -5.35
C ASP A 296 31.26 10.55 -5.71
N PRO A 297 31.26 11.86 -6.01
CA PRO A 297 30.05 12.58 -6.40
C PRO A 297 29.39 12.03 -7.67
N SER A 298 30.12 11.36 -8.57
CA SER A 298 29.57 10.87 -9.86
C SER A 298 28.48 9.80 -9.68
N VAL A 299 28.44 9.17 -8.52
CA VAL A 299 27.49 8.10 -8.16
C VAL A 299 26.23 8.64 -7.44
N SER A 300 26.19 9.95 -7.16
CA SER A 300 25.05 10.62 -6.51
C SER A 300 23.87 10.80 -7.47
N PHE A 301 22.64 10.69 -6.93
CA PHE A 301 21.39 11.03 -7.62
C PHE A 301 21.38 12.46 -8.18
N ALA A 302 22.07 13.40 -7.53
CA ALA A 302 22.17 14.79 -7.96
C ALA A 302 22.90 14.90 -9.32
N ASN A 303 23.94 14.09 -9.53
CA ASN A 303 24.77 14.12 -10.72
C ASN A 303 24.26 13.20 -11.84
N ALA A 304 23.64 12.08 -11.49
CA ALA A 304 22.96 11.21 -12.46
C ALA A 304 21.83 11.92 -13.23
N ARG A 305 21.14 12.89 -12.60
CA ARG A 305 20.12 13.72 -13.28
C ARG A 305 20.70 14.81 -14.17
N GLN A 306 21.84 15.43 -13.80
CA GLN A 306 22.49 16.41 -14.65
C GLN A 306 22.96 15.78 -15.98
N ALA A 307 23.49 14.56 -15.93
CA ALA A 307 23.86 13.80 -17.13
C ALA A 307 22.65 13.47 -18.04
N GLN A 308 21.46 13.22 -17.48
CA GLN A 308 20.24 12.97 -18.27
C GLN A 308 19.60 14.23 -18.86
N SER A 309 19.87 15.41 -18.29
CA SER A 309 19.39 16.69 -18.85
C SER A 309 20.27 17.28 -19.95
N GLN A 310 21.39 16.62 -20.27
CA GLN A 310 22.35 17.01 -21.32
C GLN A 310 22.27 16.10 -22.56
N VAL A 311 21.29 15.20 -22.64
CA VAL A 311 21.00 14.32 -23.79
C VAL A 311 19.63 14.66 -24.36
#